data_AF-A0A060RKI8-F1
#
_entry.id   AF-A0A060RKI8-F1
#
_cell.length_a   1.000
_cell.length_b   1.000
_cell.length_c   1.000
_cell.angle_alpha   90.00
_cell.angle_beta   90.00
_cell.angle_gamma   90.00
#
_symmetry.space_group_name_H-M   'P 1'
#
loop_
_entity.id
_entity.type
_entity.pdbx_description
1 polymer ?
#
loop_
_entity_poly.entity_id
_entity_poly.type
_entity_poly.pdbx_seq_one_letter_code
_entity_poly.pdbx_strand_id
1 'polypeptide(L)'
;MDTQDRIDKDRIGKDKLVVVEVSEPATATEKSNFNVIDYYQERIDDLDDYQLQKLKDYIQIDNLAPELIKRAIDRAADNSKRNFSYVNSILKKWGQNGIKTIVQQDEEQRNFDVKKAQRTYSNRQPAKSNVPEWVDKDYRHEATAEEQAQLEELKASMLENEKGS
;
A
#
# COMPACT_ATOMS: atom_id res chain seq x y z
N MET A 1 -5.14 4.33 69.32
CA MET A 1 -5.88 3.12 68.95
C MET A 1 -6.05 3.16 67.43
N ASP A 2 -4.97 2.97 66.64
CA ASP A 2 -4.26 1.70 66.37
C ASP A 2 -5.22 0.74 65.62
N THR A 3 -5.03 0.31 64.37
CA THR A 3 -3.84 0.21 63.51
C THR A 3 -4.30 0.13 62.05
N GLN A 4 -3.53 0.74 61.15
CA GLN A 4 -3.60 0.58 59.71
C GLN A 4 -3.36 -0.90 59.33
N ASP A 5 -4.33 -1.56 58.71
CA ASP A 5 -4.11 -2.86 58.09
C ASP A 5 -3.37 -2.67 56.75
N ARG A 6 -2.08 -3.02 56.78
CA ARG A 6 -1.24 -3.23 55.61
C ARG A 6 -1.36 -4.70 55.24
N ILE A 7 -1.92 -4.99 54.06
CA ILE A 7 -1.67 -6.27 53.39
C ILE A 7 -1.02 -5.98 52.04
N ASP A 8 0.24 -6.35 52.01
CA ASP A 8 1.17 -6.30 50.89
C ASP A 8 0.74 -7.20 49.73
N LYS A 9 0.66 -6.58 48.55
CA LYS A 9 1.61 -6.78 47.43
C LYS A 9 2.10 -8.22 47.17
N ASP A 10 1.30 -8.98 46.43
CA ASP A 10 1.71 -10.13 45.61
C ASP A 10 1.35 -9.77 44.15
N ARG A 11 2.20 -9.10 43.36
CA ARG A 11 3.45 -9.50 42.68
C ARG A 11 3.33 -10.78 41.85
N ILE A 12 3.13 -10.59 40.54
CA ILE A 12 3.68 -11.42 39.43
C ILE A 12 3.02 -12.81 39.27
N GLY A 13 2.54 -13.27 38.11
CA GLY A 13 2.75 -12.83 36.74
C GLY A 13 1.54 -13.15 35.88
N LYS A 14 1.14 -12.17 35.08
CA LYS A 14 0.18 -12.29 33.97
C LYS A 14 0.88 -11.83 32.69
N ASP A 15 2.05 -12.39 32.46
CA ASP A 15 2.60 -12.55 31.14
C ASP A 15 2.71 -14.05 30.93
N LYS A 16 1.67 -14.61 30.28
CA LYS A 16 1.88 -15.79 29.44
C LYS A 16 2.89 -15.33 28.39
N LEU A 17 4.18 -15.42 28.71
CA LEU A 17 5.17 -15.69 27.71
C LEU A 17 4.71 -16.99 27.08
N VAL A 18 4.15 -16.88 25.87
CA VAL A 18 4.06 -18.00 24.95
C VAL A 18 5.50 -18.42 24.75
N VAL A 19 5.96 -19.34 25.58
CA VAL A 19 7.01 -20.27 25.21
C VAL A 19 6.45 -20.89 23.94
N VAL A 20 6.96 -20.38 22.81
CA VAL A 20 6.98 -21.11 21.56
C VAL A 20 7.73 -22.38 21.93
N GLU A 21 6.95 -23.36 22.38
CA GLU A 21 7.39 -24.71 22.60
C GLU A 21 7.97 -25.12 21.25
N VAL A 22 9.30 -25.20 21.22
CA VAL A 22 10.06 -25.79 20.14
C VAL A 22 9.74 -27.29 20.20
N SER A 23 8.54 -27.63 19.76
CA SER A 23 8.04 -28.99 19.64
C SER A 23 8.63 -29.55 18.35
N GLU A 24 9.67 -30.38 18.51
CA GLU A 24 10.14 -31.42 17.60
C GLU A 24 10.32 -30.99 16.11
N PRO A 25 11.52 -30.55 15.71
CA PRO A 25 11.74 -29.88 14.43
C PRO A 25 11.84 -30.80 13.20
N ALA A 26 11.85 -32.12 13.35
CA ALA A 26 12.04 -33.02 12.20
C ALA A 26 10.72 -33.34 11.48
N THR A 27 9.72 -33.83 12.20
CA THR A 27 8.50 -34.39 11.58
C THR A 27 7.53 -33.32 11.09
N ALA A 28 7.43 -32.18 11.79
CA ALA A 28 6.59 -31.05 11.37
C ALA A 28 7.18 -30.33 10.15
N THR A 29 8.51 -30.22 10.09
CA THR A 29 9.23 -29.60 8.98
C THR A 29 9.17 -30.45 7.72
N GLU A 30 9.29 -31.77 7.83
CA GLU A 30 9.11 -32.63 6.65
C GLU A 30 7.70 -32.53 6.09
N LYS A 31 6.66 -32.59 6.93
CA LYS A 31 5.26 -32.44 6.49
C LYS A 31 5.00 -31.09 5.83
N SER A 32 5.55 -30.00 6.37
CA SER A 32 5.40 -28.67 5.77
C SER A 32 6.14 -28.57 4.44
N ASN A 33 7.36 -29.13 4.34
CA ASN A 33 8.09 -29.23 3.08
C ASN A 33 7.25 -29.95 2.01
N PHE A 34 6.74 -31.16 2.32
CA PHE A 34 5.90 -31.94 1.41
C PHE A 34 4.69 -31.16 0.91
N ASN A 35 4.02 -30.42 1.81
CA ASN A 35 2.85 -29.62 1.44
C ASN A 35 3.21 -28.45 0.51
N VAL A 36 4.38 -27.81 0.67
CA VAL A 36 4.82 -26.74 -0.23
C VAL A 36 5.22 -27.29 -1.61
N ILE A 37 5.86 -28.45 -1.65
CA ILE A 37 6.31 -29.10 -2.89
C ILE A 37 5.11 -29.51 -3.74
N ASP A 38 4.16 -30.21 -3.13
CA ASP A 38 2.91 -30.64 -3.77
C ASP A 38 2.13 -29.43 -4.33
N TYR A 39 2.02 -28.37 -3.52
CA TYR A 39 1.37 -27.12 -3.93
C TYR A 39 2.07 -26.44 -5.12
N TYR A 40 3.40 -26.50 -5.19
CA TYR A 40 4.14 -25.97 -6.32
C TYR A 40 3.82 -26.74 -7.61
N GLN A 41 3.87 -28.08 -7.53
CA GLN A 41 3.64 -28.95 -8.69
C GLN A 41 2.21 -28.84 -9.22
N GLU A 42 1.22 -28.65 -8.34
CA GLU A 42 -0.18 -28.45 -8.75
C GLU A 42 -0.39 -27.15 -9.53
N ARG A 43 0.32 -26.07 -9.16
CA ARG A 43 0.08 -24.71 -9.70
C ARG A 43 1.00 -24.31 -10.85
N ILE A 44 2.22 -24.83 -10.87
CA ILE A 44 3.29 -24.38 -11.76
C ILE A 44 3.73 -25.49 -12.71
N ASP A 45 4.61 -26.38 -12.24
CA ASP A 45 5.27 -27.43 -13.01
C ASP A 45 6.09 -28.32 -12.05
N ASP A 46 6.73 -29.37 -12.55
CA ASP A 46 7.58 -30.24 -11.75
C ASP A 46 8.84 -29.52 -11.23
N LEU A 47 9.32 -29.96 -10.06
CA LEU A 47 10.53 -29.44 -9.43
C LEU A 47 11.71 -30.37 -9.70
N ASP A 48 12.85 -29.80 -10.10
CA ASP A 48 14.14 -30.50 -10.10
C ASP A 48 14.72 -30.61 -8.67
N ASP A 49 15.59 -31.59 -8.43
CA ASP A 49 16.21 -31.84 -7.12
C ASP A 49 16.91 -30.59 -6.56
N TYR A 50 17.58 -29.82 -7.42
CA TYR A 50 18.21 -28.56 -7.02
C TYR A 50 17.19 -27.52 -6.53
N GLN A 51 16.06 -27.40 -7.22
CA GLN A 51 15.00 -26.45 -6.89
C GLN A 51 14.29 -26.85 -5.59
N LEU A 52 14.04 -28.15 -5.44
CA LEU A 52 13.51 -28.75 -4.22
C LEU A 52 14.41 -28.47 -3.02
N GLN A 53 15.71 -28.72 -3.15
CA GLN A 53 16.67 -28.44 -2.09
C GLN A 53 16.69 -26.95 -1.73
N LYS A 54 16.53 -26.07 -2.72
CA LYS A 54 16.43 -24.62 -2.46
C LYS A 54 15.15 -24.21 -1.73
N LEU A 55 14.01 -24.83 -2.00
CA LEU A 55 12.79 -24.57 -1.22
C LEU A 55 12.96 -25.02 0.24
N LYS A 56 13.57 -26.19 0.46
CA LYS A 56 13.89 -26.69 1.81
C LYS A 56 14.84 -25.74 2.55
N ASP A 57 15.85 -25.21 1.86
CA ASP A 57 16.81 -24.23 2.37
C ASP A 57 16.12 -22.99 2.95
N TYR A 58 15.10 -22.46 2.25
CA TYR A 58 14.35 -21.30 2.75
C TYR A 58 13.58 -21.59 4.04
N ILE A 59 13.12 -22.83 4.24
CA ILE A 59 12.40 -23.23 5.45
C ILE A 59 13.39 -23.51 6.58
N GLN A 60 14.50 -24.19 6.28
CA GLN A 60 15.44 -24.66 7.31
C GLN A 60 16.50 -23.62 7.70
N ILE A 61 17.05 -22.87 6.74
CA ILE A 61 18.12 -21.90 6.98
C ILE A 61 17.53 -20.52 7.25
N ASP A 62 16.73 -20.00 6.33
CA ASP A 62 16.17 -18.65 6.47
C ASP A 62 14.97 -18.59 7.44
N ASN A 63 14.42 -19.76 7.81
CA ASN A 63 13.27 -19.93 8.69
C ASN A 63 12.03 -19.18 8.18
N LEU A 64 11.81 -19.23 6.85
CA LEU A 64 10.60 -18.71 6.22
C LEU A 64 9.43 -19.66 6.51
N ALA A 65 8.27 -19.07 6.83
CA ALA A 65 7.06 -19.85 7.00
C ALA A 65 6.68 -20.56 5.68
N PRO A 66 6.27 -21.83 5.71
CA PRO A 66 5.85 -22.56 4.51
C PRO A 66 4.67 -21.88 3.79
N GLU A 67 3.76 -21.28 4.57
CA GLU A 67 2.65 -20.48 4.04
C GLU A 67 3.14 -19.27 3.24
N LEU A 68 4.22 -18.62 3.68
CA LEU A 68 4.84 -17.52 2.93
C LEU A 68 5.33 -18.02 1.57
N ILE A 69 5.96 -19.19 1.53
CA ILE A 69 6.44 -19.77 0.26
C ILE A 69 5.28 -20.09 -0.69
N LYS A 70 4.17 -20.67 -0.19
CA LYS A 70 2.95 -20.87 -0.99
C LYS A 70 2.44 -19.57 -1.61
N ARG A 71 2.49 -18.46 -0.86
CA ARG A 71 2.09 -17.14 -1.38
C ARG A 71 3.04 -16.61 -2.46
N ALA A 72 4.33 -16.96 -2.44
CA ALA A 72 5.23 -16.66 -3.56
C ALA A 72 4.85 -17.45 -4.82
N ILE A 73 4.45 -18.71 -4.65
CA ILE A 73 4.00 -19.60 -5.73
C ILE A 73 2.73 -19.06 -6.36
N ASP A 74 1.72 -18.69 -5.56
CA ASP A 74 0.50 -18.04 -6.04
C ASP A 74 0.83 -16.78 -6.84
N ARG A 75 1.66 -15.89 -6.26
CA ARG A 75 2.07 -14.67 -6.94
C ARG A 75 2.77 -14.96 -8.26
N ALA A 76 3.57 -16.01 -8.36
CA ALA A 76 4.20 -16.41 -9.61
C ALA A 76 3.18 -16.91 -10.64
N ALA A 77 2.22 -17.73 -10.20
CA ALA A 77 1.15 -18.25 -11.04
C ALA A 77 0.21 -17.16 -11.57
N ASP A 78 -0.23 -16.25 -10.71
CA ASP A 78 -1.11 -15.12 -11.03
C ASP A 78 -0.45 -14.10 -11.96
N ASN A 79 0.87 -13.92 -11.87
CA ASN A 79 1.61 -13.01 -12.75
C ASN A 79 1.99 -13.66 -14.09
N SER A 80 1.41 -14.83 -14.43
CA SER A 80 1.74 -15.62 -15.62
C SER A 80 3.25 -15.94 -15.75
N LYS A 81 3.99 -15.97 -14.62
CA LYS A 81 5.41 -16.29 -14.54
C LYS A 81 5.59 -17.56 -13.70
N ARG A 82 4.97 -18.64 -14.18
CA ARG A 82 4.98 -19.98 -13.60
C ARG A 82 6.35 -20.65 -13.79
N ASN A 83 7.36 -20.15 -13.07
CA ASN A 83 8.68 -20.75 -13.05
C ASN A 83 9.38 -20.52 -11.72
N PHE A 84 10.29 -21.45 -11.39
CA PHE A 84 11.04 -21.42 -10.13
C PHE A 84 11.89 -20.16 -9.99
N SER A 85 12.47 -19.66 -11.10
CA SER A 85 13.32 -18.46 -11.09
C SER A 85 12.57 -17.23 -10.55
N TYR A 86 11.29 -17.08 -10.92
CA TYR A 86 10.46 -15.99 -10.45
C TYR A 86 10.05 -16.17 -8.99
N VAL A 87 9.66 -17.39 -8.58
CA VAL A 87 9.40 -17.72 -7.17
C VAL A 87 10.63 -17.44 -6.31
N ASN A 88 11.79 -17.93 -6.71
CA ASN A 88 13.08 -17.71 -6.03
C ASN A 88 13.40 -16.22 -5.89
N SER A 89 13.12 -15.42 -6.92
CA SER A 89 13.34 -13.98 -6.88
C SER A 89 12.43 -13.27 -5.85
N ILE A 90 11.18 -13.71 -5.73
CA ILE A 90 10.24 -13.21 -4.72
C ILE A 90 10.73 -13.59 -3.31
N LEU A 91 11.10 -14.85 -3.11
CA LEU A 91 11.60 -15.36 -1.82
C LEU A 91 12.88 -14.64 -1.39
N LYS A 92 13.84 -14.45 -2.30
CA LYS A 92 15.06 -13.67 -2.03
C LYS A 92 14.75 -12.25 -1.58
N LYS A 93 13.82 -11.58 -2.28
CA LYS A 93 13.41 -10.22 -1.92
C LYS A 93 12.80 -10.18 -0.51
N TRP A 94 11.97 -11.17 -0.16
CA TRP A 94 11.40 -11.26 1.18
C TRP A 94 12.45 -11.54 2.25
N GLY A 95 13.37 -12.47 2.02
CA GLY A 95 14.50 -12.72 2.92
C GLY A 95 15.36 -11.47 3.14
N GLN A 96 15.67 -10.73 2.07
CA GLN A 96 16.41 -9.46 2.14
C GLN A 96 15.68 -8.37 2.92
N ASN A 97 14.34 -8.33 2.83
CA ASN A 97 13.51 -7.41 3.57
C ASN A 97 13.22 -7.89 5.01
N GLY A 98 13.75 -9.03 5.44
CA GLY A 98 13.48 -9.62 6.75
C GLY A 98 12.08 -10.21 6.91
N ILE A 99 11.34 -10.39 5.81
CA ILE A 99 9.97 -10.90 5.81
C ILE A 99 9.99 -12.43 5.91
N LYS A 100 9.62 -12.95 7.08
CA LYS A 100 9.59 -14.41 7.34
C LYS A 100 8.18 -15.00 7.49
N THR A 101 7.18 -14.15 7.69
CA THR A 101 5.79 -14.56 7.93
C THR A 101 4.83 -13.87 6.97
N ILE A 102 3.66 -14.47 6.76
CA ILE A 102 2.58 -13.90 5.94
C ILE A 102 2.16 -12.52 6.45
N VAL A 103 2.11 -12.33 7.77
CA VAL A 103 1.71 -11.07 8.40
C VAL A 103 2.66 -9.93 7.99
N GLN A 104 3.96 -10.16 8.08
CA GLN A 104 4.98 -9.19 7.66
C GLN A 104 4.90 -8.89 6.16
N GLN A 105 4.57 -9.91 5.35
CA GLN A 105 4.37 -9.73 3.91
C GLN A 105 3.17 -8.83 3.62
N ASP A 106 2.06 -8.99 4.36
CA ASP A 106 0.87 -8.17 4.22
C ASP A 106 1.15 -6.71 4.58
N GLU A 107 1.89 -6.47 5.67
CA GLU A 107 2.32 -5.13 6.10
C GLU A 107 3.19 -4.45 5.04
N GLU A 108 4.19 -5.15 4.49
CA GLU A 108 5.03 -4.63 3.40
C GLU A 108 4.21 -4.34 2.15
N GLN A 109 3.25 -5.21 1.80
CA GLN A 109 2.39 -5.01 0.64
C GLN A 109 1.52 -3.77 0.81
N ARG A 110 0.91 -3.56 1.99
CA ARG A 110 0.17 -2.33 2.32
C ARG A 110 1.06 -1.10 2.19
N ASN A 111 2.25 -1.14 2.76
CA ASN A 111 3.22 -0.05 2.68
C ASN A 111 3.61 0.26 1.23
N PHE A 112 3.79 -0.77 0.39
CA PHE A 112 4.04 -0.60 -1.03
C PHE A 112 2.87 0.05 -1.76
N ASP A 113 1.64 -0.39 -1.52
CA ASP A 113 0.44 0.18 -2.13
C ASP A 113 0.22 1.63 -1.71
N VAL A 114 0.41 1.96 -0.43
CA VAL A 114 0.37 3.34 0.07
C VAL A 114 1.43 4.21 -0.63
N LYS A 115 2.69 3.75 -0.69
CA LYS A 115 3.77 4.47 -1.38
C LYS A 115 3.49 4.64 -2.87
N LYS A 116 2.91 3.63 -3.53
CA LYS A 116 2.52 3.69 -4.94
C LYS A 116 1.43 4.75 -5.15
N ALA A 117 0.39 4.74 -4.32
CA ALA A 117 -0.69 5.73 -4.38
C ALA A 117 -0.17 7.16 -4.14
N GLN A 118 0.72 7.35 -3.16
CA GLN A 118 1.36 8.64 -2.88
C GLN A 118 2.18 9.13 -4.09
N ARG A 119 2.99 8.27 -4.72
CA ARG A 119 3.74 8.65 -5.92
C ARG A 119 2.83 9.01 -7.09
N THR A 120 1.73 8.28 -7.29
CA THR A 120 0.76 8.61 -8.34
C THR A 120 0.07 9.95 -8.07
N TYR A 121 -0.24 10.27 -6.81
CA TYR A 121 -0.81 11.57 -6.44
C TYR A 121 0.20 12.71 -6.62
N SER A 122 1.44 12.55 -6.15
CA SER A 122 2.49 13.57 -6.27
C SER A 122 2.96 13.80 -7.71
N ASN A 123 2.79 12.81 -8.60
CA ASN A 123 3.13 12.94 -10.02
C ASN A 123 1.94 13.40 -10.90
N ARG A 124 0.77 13.65 -10.30
CA ARG A 124 -0.29 14.39 -10.99
C ARG A 124 0.11 15.86 -11.03
N GLN A 125 0.51 16.32 -12.21
CA GLN A 125 0.54 17.75 -12.52
C GLN A 125 -0.80 18.35 -12.10
N PRO A 126 -0.84 19.56 -11.49
CA PRO A 126 -2.10 20.19 -11.12
C PRO A 126 -2.98 20.22 -12.38
N ALA A 127 -4.24 19.83 -12.24
CA ALA A 127 -5.20 19.90 -13.34
C ALA A 127 -5.11 21.32 -13.91
N LYS A 128 -4.77 21.44 -15.21
CA LYS A 128 -4.75 22.73 -15.90
C LYS A 128 -6.12 23.36 -15.66
N SER A 129 -6.16 24.42 -14.86
CA SER A 129 -7.39 25.13 -14.57
C SER A 129 -8.02 25.54 -15.90
N ASN A 130 -9.34 25.38 -16.05
CA ASN A 130 -10.06 25.84 -17.23
C ASN A 130 -10.19 27.39 -17.27
N VAL A 131 -9.45 28.09 -16.41
CA VAL A 131 -9.35 29.54 -16.38
C VAL A 131 -8.18 29.95 -17.30
N PRO A 132 -8.46 30.63 -18.41
CA PRO A 132 -7.41 31.09 -19.33
C PRO A 132 -6.57 32.21 -18.71
N GLU A 133 -5.31 32.34 -19.16
CA GLU A 133 -4.31 33.26 -18.59
C GLU A 133 -4.68 34.75 -18.64
N TRP A 134 -5.67 35.15 -19.45
CA TRP A 134 -6.07 36.54 -19.63
C TRP A 134 -7.03 37.06 -18.55
N VAL A 135 -7.49 36.22 -17.62
CA VAL A 135 -8.25 36.70 -16.45
C VAL A 135 -7.25 37.31 -15.46
N ASP A 136 -6.85 38.55 -15.75
CA ASP A 136 -6.03 39.36 -14.85
C ASP A 136 -6.81 39.68 -13.57
N LYS A 137 -6.12 39.55 -12.43
CA LYS A 137 -6.70 39.68 -11.08
C LYS A 137 -7.07 41.12 -10.68
N ASP A 138 -6.76 42.12 -11.50
CA ASP A 138 -7.07 43.54 -11.26
C ASP A 138 -8.03 44.10 -12.31
N TYR A 139 -9.11 43.36 -12.62
CA TYR A 139 -10.20 43.91 -13.42
C TYR A 139 -10.95 44.96 -12.58
N ARG A 140 -10.58 46.22 -12.73
CA ARG A 140 -11.26 47.36 -12.09
C ARG A 140 -12.54 47.69 -12.86
N HIS A 141 -13.68 47.39 -12.26
CA HIS A 141 -14.99 47.87 -12.70
C HIS A 141 -15.30 49.22 -12.05
N GLU A 142 -14.66 50.30 -12.50
CA GLU A 142 -15.10 51.65 -12.14
C GLU A 142 -15.13 52.47 -13.42
N ALA A 143 -16.29 52.52 -14.06
CA ALA A 143 -16.53 53.47 -15.15
C ALA A 143 -16.41 54.88 -14.55
N THR A 144 -15.51 55.69 -15.09
CA THR A 144 -15.28 57.06 -14.60
C THR A 144 -16.58 57.84 -14.76
N ALA A 145 -16.86 58.83 -13.88
CA ALA A 145 -18.09 59.62 -13.94
C ALA A 145 -18.36 60.24 -15.33
N GLU A 146 -17.29 60.56 -16.08
CA GLU A 146 -17.37 61.03 -17.46
C GLU A 146 -17.87 59.96 -18.43
N GLU A 147 -17.44 58.70 -18.29
CA GLU A 147 -17.91 57.59 -19.13
C GLU A 147 -19.35 57.22 -18.83
N GLN A 148 -19.78 57.33 -17.57
CA GLN A 148 -21.18 57.13 -17.18
C GLN A 148 -22.08 58.22 -17.78
N ALA A 149 -21.63 59.47 -17.78
CA ALA A 149 -22.34 60.57 -18.43
C ALA A 149 -22.43 60.38 -19.95
N GLN A 150 -21.34 59.93 -20.59
CA GLN A 150 -21.35 59.60 -22.02
C GLN A 150 -22.31 58.45 -22.34
N LEU A 151 -22.35 57.42 -21.50
CA LEU A 151 -23.27 56.29 -21.69
C LEU A 151 -24.73 56.74 -21.53
N GLU A 152 -25.01 57.61 -20.57
CA GLU A 152 -26.35 58.12 -20.32
C GLU A 152 -26.82 59.06 -21.42
N GLU A 153 -25.94 59.92 -21.94
CA GLU A 153 -26.22 60.77 -23.10
C GLU A 153 -26.44 59.92 -24.37
N LEU A 154 -25.62 58.89 -24.60
CA LEU A 154 -25.80 57.96 -25.70
C LEU A 154 -27.13 57.22 -25.59
N LYS A 155 -27.51 56.82 -24.36
CA LYS A 155 -28.77 56.14 -24.07
C LYS A 155 -29.97 57.07 -24.24
N ALA A 156 -29.85 58.34 -23.84
CA ALA A 156 -30.89 59.35 -24.01
C ALA A 156 -31.09 59.71 -25.49
N SER A 157 -30.00 59.85 -26.24
CA SER A 157 -29.98 60.03 -27.70
C SER A 157 -30.68 58.88 -28.43
N MET A 158 -30.43 57.63 -28.03
CA MET A 158 -31.12 56.47 -28.60
C MET A 158 -32.63 56.50 -28.32
N LEU A 159 -33.07 57.01 -27.16
CA LEU A 159 -34.46 56.98 -26.75
C LEU A 159 -35.30 58.12 -27.36
N GLU A 160 -34.70 59.26 -27.69
CA GLU A 160 -35.40 60.41 -28.28
C GLU A 160 -35.82 60.14 -29.73
N ASN A 161 -35.01 59.37 -30.47
CA ASN A 161 -35.36 58.90 -31.81
C ASN A 161 -36.52 57.87 -31.83
N GLU A 162 -36.95 57.37 -30.66
CA GLU A 162 -38.03 56.39 -30.52
C GLU A 162 -39.41 57.00 -30.22
N LYS A 163 -39.51 58.32 -29.98
CA LYS A 163 -40.78 59.01 -29.68
C LYS A 163 -41.33 59.88 -30.83
N GLY A 164 -40.71 59.79 -32.01
CA GLY A 164 -41.02 60.63 -33.17
C GLY A 164 -41.54 59.89 -34.41
N SER A 165 -42.22 58.75 -34.27
CA SER A 165 -42.95 58.12 -35.38
C SER A 165 -44.27 57.49 -34.95
#